data_AF-A0A369GUE5-F1
#
_entry.id   AF-A0A369GUE5-F1
#
_cell.length_a   1.000
_cell.length_b   1.000
_cell.length_c   1.000
_cell.angle_alpha   90.00
_cell.angle_beta   90.00
_cell.angle_gamma   90.00
#
_symmetry.space_group_name_H-M   'P 1'
#
loop_
_entity.id
_entity.type
_entity.pdbx_description
1 polymer ?
#
loop_
_entity_poly.entity_id
_entity_poly.type
_entity_poly.pdbx_seq_one_letter_code
_entity_poly.pdbx_strand_id
1 'polypeptide(L)'
;MRILCVHGAAINGEIFESKTEKLRSLLPAEYQYDWPDGDYEATPIKTLSDAYPGPYLSHIEDVTTLGMDKSIERLEAFIEEDGPYDGGAMLTSALLFKRQIENPAAPLPFRFAIFIAGSPPFTWSEKVGQNLFDQLISDDPFDLDKDNFEPQENSECKPNVERIKAFARNMYRDLSPELERWVQAVQEIGTDPNKAHLKPHALLPQLHPDRLDLPTAHMWGRRDVLNKHSGLLLRLCNPDLALSHVHEGAHDVPQSWPDNEIFSDLGNKYNEMTSPSTPSLTFKPLHPTFGAECLGVDFSRPLSRQTIDLIRHAMAKYGVLVFRRTELDDDRHQQLARCFGEPDVSAVEISTAFHDDGQSYRLAPFNELVDVSNVDDQGQLEPGDSLKSQLHKANNVFHVDCSYNPRRAGYSILRAHQLPPKGTGGGTAFADTRTAYEHLDDETKREINDYGAWHSMLHSRRLGAPKLELLQMLKLEDFPQSLHKLVQLHEPSGRMNLYIAAHVYRFDGLTEKKSQPVIERLLRHASQDKYVMTVQWEDNGDLVMWDNTCVMHRACGGSFEGKHVRDMRRATVYDSSSTAWGLNMNEEGTRQAKL
;
A
#
# COMPACT_ATOMS: atom_id res chain seq x y z
N MET A 1 29.03 -12.25 3.13
CA MET A 1 27.67 -12.17 2.55
C MET A 1 27.58 -13.19 1.43
N ARG A 2 26.39 -13.75 1.16
CA ARG A 2 26.12 -14.54 -0.06
C ARG A 2 25.36 -13.69 -1.06
N ILE A 3 25.86 -13.58 -2.28
CA ILE A 3 25.27 -12.75 -3.34
C ILE A 3 24.87 -13.63 -4.51
N LEU A 4 23.59 -13.56 -4.89
CA LEU A 4 23.08 -14.22 -6.07
C LEU A 4 23.34 -13.36 -7.32
N CYS A 5 24.16 -13.86 -8.23
CA CYS A 5 24.59 -13.16 -9.42
C CYS A 5 23.87 -13.68 -10.67
N VAL A 6 22.62 -13.24 -10.85
CA VAL A 6 21.83 -13.58 -12.04
C VAL A 6 22.34 -12.78 -13.23
N HIS A 7 22.71 -13.45 -14.31
CA HIS A 7 23.30 -12.81 -15.48
C HIS A 7 22.23 -12.19 -16.41
N GLY A 8 22.62 -11.22 -17.23
CA GLY A 8 21.75 -10.66 -18.27
C GLY A 8 21.57 -11.62 -19.45
N ALA A 9 20.67 -11.29 -20.38
CA ALA A 9 20.50 -12.08 -21.60
C ALA A 9 21.79 -12.06 -22.46
N ALA A 10 22.01 -13.13 -23.22
CA ALA A 10 23.14 -13.28 -24.15
C ALA A 10 24.53 -13.26 -23.49
N ILE A 11 24.62 -13.78 -22.26
CA ILE A 11 25.85 -14.19 -21.56
C ILE A 11 25.52 -15.42 -20.68
N ASN A 12 26.49 -15.97 -19.96
CA ASN A 12 26.28 -17.04 -18.97
C ASN A 12 26.93 -16.66 -17.62
N GLY A 13 26.82 -17.53 -16.62
CA GLY A 13 27.37 -17.31 -15.28
C GLY A 13 28.88 -17.07 -15.30
N GLU A 14 29.64 -17.83 -16.09
CA GLU A 14 31.10 -17.71 -16.21
C GLU A 14 31.53 -16.36 -16.83
N ILE A 15 30.86 -15.93 -17.90
CA ILE A 15 31.11 -14.62 -18.53
C ILE A 15 30.77 -13.49 -17.54
N PHE A 16 29.69 -13.64 -16.78
CA PHE A 16 29.29 -12.65 -15.80
C PHE A 16 30.26 -12.58 -14.62
N GLU A 17 30.76 -13.73 -14.15
CA GLU A 17 31.79 -13.82 -13.14
C GLU A 17 33.08 -13.10 -13.57
N SER A 18 33.51 -13.32 -14.82
CA SER A 18 34.67 -12.66 -15.43
C SER A 18 34.48 -11.14 -15.50
N LYS A 19 33.34 -10.68 -16.03
CA LYS A 19 33.05 -9.24 -16.18
C LYS A 19 33.00 -8.48 -14.87
N THR A 20 32.60 -9.15 -13.79
CA THR A 20 32.48 -8.54 -12.45
C THR A 20 33.75 -8.68 -11.61
N GLU A 21 34.81 -9.32 -12.09
CA GLU A 21 36.08 -9.54 -11.36
C GLU A 21 36.59 -8.26 -10.70
N LYS A 22 36.63 -7.16 -11.45
CA LYS A 22 37.15 -5.89 -10.94
C LYS A 22 36.31 -5.31 -9.81
N LEU A 23 34.98 -5.39 -9.91
CA LEU A 23 34.06 -4.98 -8.85
C LEU A 23 34.25 -5.84 -7.61
N ARG A 24 34.32 -7.16 -7.77
CA ARG A 24 34.53 -8.10 -6.66
C ARG A 24 35.88 -7.90 -5.97
N SER A 25 36.92 -7.49 -6.71
CA SER A 25 38.23 -7.17 -6.13
C SER A 25 38.22 -5.99 -5.13
N LEU A 26 37.15 -5.18 -5.14
CA LEU A 26 36.95 -4.06 -4.23
C LEU A 26 36.08 -4.42 -3.01
N LEU A 27 35.52 -5.63 -2.98
CA LEU A 27 34.63 -6.10 -1.92
C LEU A 27 35.40 -7.01 -0.94
N PRO A 28 34.88 -7.21 0.29
CA PRO A 28 35.50 -8.10 1.25
C PRO A 28 35.68 -9.52 0.70
N ALA A 29 36.87 -10.09 0.89
CA ALA A 29 37.25 -11.38 0.31
C ALA A 29 36.41 -12.57 0.81
N GLU A 30 35.73 -12.41 1.94
CA GLU A 30 34.83 -13.40 2.53
C GLU A 30 33.42 -13.43 1.89
N TYR A 31 33.13 -12.57 0.91
CA TYR A 31 31.86 -12.61 0.19
C TYR A 31 31.84 -13.81 -0.76
N GLN A 32 30.71 -14.50 -0.79
CA GLN A 32 30.45 -15.66 -1.63
C GLN A 32 29.48 -15.25 -2.73
N TYR A 33 29.69 -15.79 -3.93
CA TYR A 33 28.94 -15.43 -5.14
C TYR A 33 28.49 -16.70 -5.84
N ASP A 34 27.19 -16.79 -6.11
CA ASP A 34 26.60 -17.91 -6.85
C ASP A 34 26.15 -17.40 -8.23
N TRP A 35 26.57 -18.10 -9.30
CA TRP A 35 26.41 -17.69 -10.70
C TRP A 35 25.57 -18.73 -11.45
N PRO A 36 24.25 -18.80 -11.20
CA PRO A 36 23.41 -19.75 -11.92
C PRO A 36 23.39 -19.41 -13.40
N ASP A 37 23.36 -20.45 -14.24
CA ASP A 37 23.11 -20.31 -15.66
C ASP A 37 21.61 -20.23 -15.95
N GLY A 38 21.25 -19.47 -16.98
CA GLY A 38 19.89 -19.43 -17.51
C GLY A 38 19.56 -20.67 -18.35
N ASP A 39 18.30 -21.10 -18.32
CA ASP A 39 17.85 -22.30 -19.03
C ASP A 39 17.67 -22.12 -20.54
N TYR A 40 17.65 -20.87 -21.02
CA TYR A 40 17.24 -20.54 -22.38
C TYR A 40 18.45 -20.12 -23.23
N GLU A 41 18.62 -20.72 -24.40
CA GLU A 41 19.62 -20.27 -25.36
C GLU A 41 19.28 -18.87 -25.88
N ALA A 42 20.29 -18.00 -25.90
CA ALA A 42 20.21 -16.64 -26.41
C ALA A 42 21.23 -16.44 -27.53
N THR A 43 20.90 -15.68 -28.57
CA THR A 43 21.90 -15.32 -29.58
C THR A 43 22.99 -14.43 -28.94
N PRO A 44 24.28 -14.63 -29.25
CA PRO A 44 25.34 -13.79 -28.72
C PRO A 44 25.30 -12.37 -29.28
N ILE A 45 25.69 -11.41 -28.45
CA ILE A 45 26.06 -10.08 -28.93
C ILE A 45 27.39 -10.23 -29.70
N LYS A 46 27.41 -9.78 -30.96
CA LYS A 46 28.55 -10.00 -31.88
C LYS A 46 29.91 -9.56 -31.34
N THR A 47 29.94 -8.50 -30.54
CA THR A 47 31.18 -8.01 -29.90
C THR A 47 31.67 -8.88 -28.74
N LEU A 48 30.80 -9.68 -28.14
CA LEU A 48 31.10 -10.63 -27.06
C LEU A 48 31.55 -12.00 -27.60
N SER A 49 31.00 -12.46 -28.73
CA SER A 49 31.36 -13.73 -29.36
C SER A 49 32.83 -13.85 -29.80
N ASP A 50 33.48 -12.72 -30.01
CA ASP A 50 34.91 -12.70 -30.35
C ASP A 50 35.81 -12.96 -29.13
N ALA A 51 35.30 -12.71 -27.91
CA ALA A 51 36.06 -12.81 -26.66
C ALA A 51 35.67 -14.04 -25.81
N TYR A 52 34.44 -14.54 -25.95
CA TYR A 52 33.91 -15.67 -25.17
C TYR A 52 33.28 -16.72 -26.09
N PRO A 53 33.59 -18.02 -25.93
CA PRO A 53 33.07 -19.07 -26.81
C PRO A 53 31.60 -19.46 -26.57
N GLY A 54 30.96 -18.97 -25.50
CA GLY A 54 29.61 -19.39 -25.06
C GLY A 54 29.65 -20.60 -24.11
N PRO A 55 28.49 -21.22 -23.79
CA PRO A 55 27.16 -20.96 -24.32
C PRO A 55 26.62 -19.57 -23.94
N TYR A 56 25.66 -19.09 -24.72
CA TYR A 56 24.98 -17.82 -24.50
C TYR A 56 23.57 -18.09 -24.02
N LEU A 57 23.28 -17.63 -22.81
CA LEU A 57 22.09 -18.05 -22.08
C LEU A 57 21.24 -16.84 -21.68
N SER A 58 20.02 -17.13 -21.25
CA SER A 58 19.07 -16.18 -20.68
C SER A 58 18.29 -16.88 -19.58
N HIS A 59 18.08 -16.17 -18.49
CA HIS A 59 17.13 -16.59 -17.45
C HIS A 59 15.69 -16.22 -17.79
N ILE A 60 15.48 -15.36 -18.79
CA ILE A 60 14.17 -14.95 -19.29
C ILE A 60 13.82 -15.82 -20.50
N GLU A 61 12.67 -16.51 -20.44
CA GLU A 61 12.10 -17.29 -21.55
C GLU A 61 11.81 -16.39 -22.75
N ASP A 62 10.98 -15.37 -22.49
CA ASP A 62 10.63 -14.29 -23.39
C ASP A 62 10.08 -13.11 -22.57
N VAL A 63 9.82 -11.99 -23.24
CA VAL A 63 9.35 -10.75 -22.60
C VAL A 63 7.83 -10.71 -22.35
N THR A 64 7.10 -11.79 -22.66
CA THR A 64 5.65 -11.84 -22.42
C THR A 64 5.36 -11.98 -20.92
N THR A 65 4.14 -11.63 -20.50
CA THR A 65 3.78 -11.77 -19.09
C THR A 65 3.82 -13.23 -18.63
N LEU A 66 3.43 -14.18 -19.49
CA LEU A 66 3.57 -15.61 -19.21
C LEU A 66 5.04 -16.07 -19.12
N GLY A 67 5.90 -15.62 -20.05
CA GLY A 67 7.32 -15.96 -20.04
C GLY A 67 8.04 -15.41 -18.80
N MET A 68 7.72 -14.17 -18.42
CA MET A 68 8.24 -13.54 -17.21
C MET A 68 7.78 -14.24 -15.94
N ASP A 69 6.51 -14.64 -15.84
CA ASP A 69 5.99 -15.34 -14.66
C ASP A 69 6.74 -16.67 -14.42
N LYS A 70 6.87 -17.50 -15.47
CA LYS A 70 7.67 -18.74 -15.41
C LYS A 70 9.14 -18.49 -15.04
N SER A 71 9.74 -17.44 -15.60
CA SER A 71 11.14 -17.09 -15.34
C SER A 71 11.34 -16.68 -13.87
N ILE A 72 10.37 -15.96 -13.29
CA ILE A 72 10.38 -15.58 -11.88
C ILE A 72 10.16 -16.80 -10.98
N GLU A 73 9.19 -17.65 -11.27
CA GLU A 73 8.93 -18.88 -10.48
C GLU A 73 10.18 -19.76 -10.36
N ARG A 74 10.95 -19.89 -11.45
CA ARG A 74 12.22 -20.65 -11.43
C ARG A 74 13.28 -20.00 -10.56
N LEU A 75 13.43 -18.68 -10.65
CA LEU A 75 14.35 -17.95 -9.81
C LEU A 75 13.95 -18.05 -8.33
N GLU A 76 12.66 -18.04 -8.03
CA GLU A 76 12.14 -18.27 -6.68
C GLU A 76 12.48 -19.66 -6.17
N ALA A 77 12.23 -20.70 -6.97
CA ALA A 77 12.58 -22.07 -6.61
C ALA A 77 14.09 -22.23 -6.32
N PHE A 78 14.93 -21.61 -7.15
CA PHE A 78 16.39 -21.59 -6.92
C PHE A 78 16.76 -20.88 -5.61
N ILE A 79 16.14 -19.73 -5.30
CA ILE A 79 16.38 -19.01 -4.03
C ILE A 79 15.92 -19.84 -2.82
N GLU A 80 14.82 -20.58 -2.95
CA GLU A 80 14.30 -21.45 -1.90
C GLU A 80 15.20 -22.68 -1.67
N GLU A 81 15.78 -23.24 -2.73
CA GLU A 81 16.68 -24.40 -2.64
C GLU A 81 18.08 -24.03 -2.15
N ASP A 82 18.71 -23.00 -2.75
CA ASP A 82 20.13 -22.69 -2.55
C ASP A 82 20.39 -21.49 -1.64
N GLY A 83 19.33 -20.80 -1.21
CA GLY A 83 19.41 -19.66 -0.28
C GLY A 83 19.75 -20.03 1.17
N PRO A 84 19.66 -19.08 2.11
CA PRO A 84 19.33 -17.67 1.90
C PRO A 84 20.50 -16.87 1.31
N TYR A 85 20.16 -15.77 0.64
CA TYR A 85 21.09 -14.80 0.07
C TYR A 85 20.96 -13.44 0.77
N ASP A 86 22.07 -12.71 0.89
CA ASP A 86 22.07 -11.34 1.42
C ASP A 86 21.73 -10.30 0.33
N GLY A 87 22.16 -10.55 -0.91
CA GLY A 87 22.03 -9.61 -2.02
C GLY A 87 21.77 -10.31 -3.36
N GLY A 88 21.24 -9.58 -4.33
CA GLY A 88 20.94 -10.11 -5.66
C GLY A 88 21.30 -9.14 -6.80
N ALA A 89 21.65 -9.66 -7.98
CA ALA A 89 22.03 -8.86 -9.15
C ALA A 89 21.14 -9.07 -10.39
N MET A 90 20.96 -8.00 -11.18
CA MET A 90 20.23 -7.92 -12.48
C MET A 90 18.75 -8.37 -12.49
N LEU A 91 18.45 -9.65 -12.77
CA LEU A 91 17.06 -10.14 -12.99
C LEU A 91 16.18 -10.04 -11.75
N THR A 92 16.79 -9.78 -10.60
CA THR A 92 16.11 -9.65 -9.32
C THR A 92 15.07 -8.54 -9.30
N SER A 93 15.11 -7.53 -10.18
CA SER A 93 14.12 -6.44 -10.14
C SER A 93 12.69 -6.94 -10.34
N ALA A 94 12.42 -7.78 -11.35
CA ALA A 94 11.07 -8.30 -11.61
C ALA A 94 10.53 -9.15 -10.46
N LEU A 95 11.36 -10.07 -9.93
CA LEU A 95 11.05 -10.86 -8.74
C LEU A 95 10.76 -9.98 -7.52
N LEU A 96 11.61 -8.98 -7.28
CA LEU A 96 11.49 -8.09 -6.14
C LEU A 96 10.20 -7.26 -6.20
N PHE A 97 9.83 -6.76 -7.38
CA PHE A 97 8.54 -6.11 -7.59
C PHE A 97 7.37 -7.09 -7.44
N LYS A 98 7.47 -8.33 -7.94
CA LYS A 98 6.42 -9.34 -7.77
C LYS A 98 6.14 -9.60 -6.30
N ARG A 99 7.18 -9.86 -5.51
CA ARG A 99 7.06 -10.05 -4.06
C ARG A 99 6.48 -8.82 -3.37
N GLN A 100 6.94 -7.62 -3.72
CA GLN A 100 6.46 -6.39 -3.10
C GLN A 100 4.98 -6.10 -3.42
N ILE A 101 4.56 -6.33 -4.67
CA ILE A 101 3.19 -6.05 -5.14
C ILE A 101 2.22 -7.13 -4.66
N GLU A 102 2.56 -8.41 -4.82
CA GLU A 102 1.65 -9.52 -4.52
C GLU A 102 1.67 -9.90 -3.03
N ASN A 103 2.77 -9.63 -2.30
CA ASN A 103 2.91 -9.96 -0.89
C ASN A 103 3.67 -8.89 -0.08
N PRO A 104 3.11 -7.68 0.09
CA PRO A 104 3.79 -6.55 0.74
C PRO A 104 4.16 -6.80 2.21
N ALA A 105 3.51 -7.76 2.87
CA ALA A 105 3.79 -8.13 4.25
C ALA A 105 5.02 -9.05 4.39
N ALA A 106 5.37 -9.82 3.35
CA ALA A 106 6.53 -10.69 3.38
C ALA A 106 7.86 -9.91 3.30
N PRO A 107 8.96 -10.42 3.87
CA PRO A 107 10.29 -9.89 3.60
C PRO A 107 10.69 -10.20 2.15
N LEU A 108 11.45 -9.29 1.54
CA LEU A 108 12.08 -9.53 0.24
C LEU A 108 13.19 -10.59 0.37
N PRO A 109 13.48 -11.34 -0.69
CA PRO A 109 14.50 -12.41 -0.67
C PRO A 109 15.93 -11.88 -0.45
N PHE A 110 16.16 -10.57 -0.59
CA PHE A 110 17.47 -9.93 -0.44
C PHE A 110 17.38 -8.70 0.45
N ARG A 111 18.51 -8.35 1.07
CA ARG A 111 18.70 -7.12 1.87
C ARG A 111 19.17 -5.94 1.03
N PHE A 112 19.71 -6.19 -0.16
CA PHE A 112 20.12 -5.18 -1.14
C PHE A 112 20.10 -5.77 -2.56
N ALA A 113 20.09 -4.92 -3.59
CA ALA A 113 20.23 -5.37 -4.99
C ALA A 113 21.24 -4.52 -5.78
N ILE A 114 21.90 -5.14 -6.75
CA ILE A 114 22.87 -4.51 -7.65
C ILE A 114 22.38 -4.62 -9.08
N PHE A 115 22.13 -3.49 -9.72
CA PHE A 115 21.69 -3.42 -11.12
C PHE A 115 22.82 -2.89 -11.99
N ILE A 116 23.33 -3.75 -12.86
CA ILE A 116 24.37 -3.42 -13.84
C ILE A 116 23.67 -3.28 -15.18
N ALA A 117 23.74 -2.09 -15.77
CA ALA A 117 23.08 -1.74 -17.03
C ALA A 117 21.61 -2.20 -17.09
N GLY A 118 20.92 -2.12 -15.94
CA GLY A 118 19.57 -2.65 -15.78
C GLY A 118 18.54 -1.82 -16.56
N SER A 119 17.44 -2.46 -16.93
CA SER A 119 16.26 -1.83 -17.53
C SER A 119 15.05 -1.97 -16.61
N PRO A 120 13.98 -1.19 -16.80
CA PRO A 120 12.72 -1.46 -16.12
C PRO A 120 12.28 -2.90 -16.38
N PRO A 121 11.78 -3.62 -15.37
CA PRO A 121 11.42 -5.01 -15.53
C PRO A 121 10.19 -5.16 -16.41
N PHE A 122 10.23 -6.15 -17.30
CA PHE A 122 9.00 -6.72 -17.84
C PHE A 122 8.23 -7.40 -16.70
N THR A 123 6.90 -7.38 -16.78
CA THR A 123 6.03 -7.87 -15.71
C THR A 123 5.46 -9.24 -16.03
N TRP A 124 4.97 -9.92 -15.00
CA TRP A 124 4.44 -11.29 -15.03
C TRP A 124 2.91 -11.34 -15.16
N SER A 125 2.24 -10.20 -15.24
CA SER A 125 0.79 -10.11 -15.31
C SER A 125 0.37 -8.96 -16.20
N GLU A 126 -0.65 -9.18 -17.03
CA GLU A 126 -1.34 -8.16 -17.83
C GLU A 126 -2.00 -7.07 -16.98
N LYS A 127 -2.14 -7.30 -15.66
CA LYS A 127 -2.69 -6.32 -14.71
C LYS A 127 -1.61 -5.43 -14.09
N VAL A 128 -0.34 -5.71 -14.33
CA VAL A 128 0.79 -5.03 -13.68
C VAL A 128 1.68 -4.40 -14.74
N GLY A 129 1.91 -3.10 -14.63
CA GLY A 129 2.72 -2.34 -15.58
C GLY A 129 1.95 -1.91 -16.83
N GLN A 130 2.67 -1.32 -17.77
CA GLN A 130 2.10 -0.69 -18.95
C GLN A 130 2.29 -1.59 -20.16
N ASN A 131 1.23 -1.69 -20.97
CA ASN A 131 1.23 -2.50 -22.17
C ASN A 131 2.10 -1.81 -23.22
N LEU A 132 3.29 -2.36 -23.47
CA LEU A 132 4.23 -1.76 -24.41
C LEU A 132 3.79 -1.92 -25.88
N PHE A 133 2.83 -2.81 -26.17
CA PHE A 133 2.32 -3.04 -27.53
C PHE A 133 1.24 -2.07 -27.96
N ASP A 134 0.24 -1.86 -27.11
CA ASP A 134 -0.98 -1.14 -27.49
C ASP A 134 -0.89 0.36 -27.15
N GLN A 135 0.00 0.76 -26.23
CA GLN A 135 -0.01 2.10 -25.67
C GLN A 135 1.20 2.95 -26.08
N LEU A 136 2.33 2.38 -26.52
CA LEU A 136 3.53 3.18 -26.86
C LEU A 136 3.36 3.94 -28.19
N ILE A 137 3.44 5.27 -28.13
CA ILE A 137 3.26 6.21 -29.25
C ILE A 137 4.60 6.60 -29.89
N SER A 138 5.71 6.55 -29.13
CA SER A 138 7.01 7.00 -29.62
C SER A 138 7.54 6.11 -30.75
N ASP A 139 8.18 6.74 -31.73
CA ASP A 139 8.98 6.06 -32.75
C ASP A 139 10.43 5.78 -32.25
N ASP A 140 10.84 6.40 -31.13
CA ASP A 140 12.03 6.04 -30.35
C ASP A 140 11.63 5.04 -29.25
N PRO A 141 11.95 3.74 -29.39
CA PRO A 141 11.57 2.74 -28.41
C PRO A 141 12.33 2.82 -27.08
N PHE A 142 13.38 3.65 -27.03
CA PHE A 142 14.08 3.95 -25.80
C PHE A 142 13.48 5.14 -25.04
N ASP A 143 12.45 5.77 -25.61
CA ASP A 143 11.76 6.93 -25.04
C ASP A 143 10.45 6.52 -24.36
N LEU A 144 10.60 5.87 -23.20
CA LEU A 144 9.49 5.43 -22.35
C LEU A 144 8.99 6.57 -21.41
N ASP A 145 9.00 7.81 -21.89
CA ASP A 145 8.38 8.92 -21.17
C ASP A 145 6.84 8.80 -21.19
N LYS A 146 6.18 9.32 -20.15
CA LYS A 146 4.73 9.21 -19.95
C LYS A 146 3.93 9.81 -21.11
N ASP A 147 4.45 10.85 -21.75
CA ASP A 147 3.77 11.58 -22.82
C ASP A 147 3.74 10.76 -24.13
N ASN A 148 4.47 9.64 -24.14
CA ASN A 148 4.51 8.70 -25.25
C ASN A 148 3.60 7.48 -25.03
N PHE A 149 2.63 7.54 -24.11
CA PHE A 149 1.65 6.47 -23.90
C PHE A 149 0.21 6.93 -24.17
N GLU A 150 -0.56 6.18 -24.97
CA GLU A 150 -2.00 6.44 -25.15
C GLU A 150 -2.75 6.04 -23.88
N PRO A 151 -3.71 6.87 -23.42
CA PRO A 151 -4.61 6.48 -22.33
C PRO A 151 -5.35 5.19 -22.65
N GLN A 152 -5.46 4.30 -21.66
CA GLN A 152 -6.08 2.99 -21.80
C GLN A 152 -7.53 3.05 -22.31
N GLU A 153 -8.26 4.14 -22.03
CA GLU A 153 -9.64 4.36 -22.47
C GLU A 153 -9.78 4.69 -23.97
N ASN A 154 -8.71 5.11 -24.65
CA ASN A 154 -8.73 5.55 -26.06
C ASN A 154 -7.99 4.62 -27.03
N SER A 155 -7.31 3.58 -26.54
CA SER A 155 -6.58 2.64 -27.38
C SER A 155 -7.58 1.75 -28.13
N GLU A 156 -7.91 2.10 -29.37
CA GLU A 156 -8.45 1.12 -30.32
C GLU A 156 -7.36 0.09 -30.57
N CYS A 157 -7.22 -0.94 -29.70
CA CYS A 157 -6.28 -2.06 -29.79
C CYS A 157 -5.82 -2.37 -31.23
N LYS A 158 -4.84 -1.67 -31.77
CA LYS A 158 -4.32 -1.88 -33.13
C LYS A 158 -2.81 -1.86 -33.01
N PRO A 159 -2.16 -3.04 -33.03
CA PRO A 159 -0.72 -3.12 -32.92
C PRO A 159 -0.07 -2.33 -34.05
N ASN A 160 0.71 -1.30 -33.72
CA ASN A 160 1.52 -0.61 -34.71
C ASN A 160 2.79 -1.43 -34.97
N VAL A 161 2.70 -2.36 -35.92
CA VAL A 161 3.75 -3.32 -36.28
C VAL A 161 5.10 -2.64 -36.59
N GLU A 162 5.11 -1.43 -37.14
CA GLU A 162 6.35 -0.71 -37.46
C GLU A 162 7.04 -0.16 -36.20
N ARG A 163 6.27 0.28 -35.19
CA ARG A 163 6.80 0.70 -33.88
C ARG A 163 7.34 -0.47 -33.07
N ILE A 164 6.62 -1.59 -33.11
CA ILE A 164 7.04 -2.88 -32.54
C ILE A 164 8.37 -3.31 -33.17
N LYS A 165 8.45 -3.33 -34.50
CA LYS A 165 9.71 -3.59 -35.22
C LYS A 165 10.82 -2.61 -34.85
N ALA A 166 10.52 -1.34 -34.59
CA ALA A 166 11.51 -0.37 -34.15
C ALA A 166 12.02 -0.70 -32.73
N PHE A 167 11.11 -1.03 -31.80
CA PHE A 167 11.42 -1.47 -30.44
C PHE A 167 12.32 -2.70 -30.41
N ALA A 168 11.93 -3.77 -31.10
CA ALA A 168 12.77 -4.96 -31.11
C ALA A 168 14.08 -4.77 -31.90
N ARG A 169 14.11 -4.01 -33.00
CA ARG A 169 15.38 -3.70 -33.69
C ARG A 169 16.39 -2.99 -32.80
N ASN A 170 15.90 -2.25 -31.81
CA ASN A 170 16.72 -1.44 -30.94
C ASN A 170 17.13 -2.19 -29.66
N MET A 171 16.24 -3.00 -29.08
CA MET A 171 16.58 -3.90 -27.97
C MET A 171 17.45 -5.09 -28.39
N TYR A 172 17.24 -5.60 -29.60
CA TYR A 172 17.82 -6.86 -30.10
C TYR A 172 18.67 -6.62 -31.35
N ARG A 173 19.30 -5.45 -31.49
CA ARG A 173 19.96 -4.97 -32.73
C ARG A 173 20.95 -5.96 -33.35
N ASP A 174 21.59 -6.77 -32.52
CA ASP A 174 22.59 -7.77 -32.92
C ASP A 174 22.03 -9.21 -32.98
N LEU A 175 20.71 -9.38 -32.79
CA LEU A 175 19.96 -10.62 -32.59
C LEU A 175 18.81 -10.71 -33.61
N SER A 176 19.16 -10.66 -34.91
CA SER A 176 18.19 -10.61 -36.02
C SER A 176 17.19 -11.79 -36.08
N PRO A 177 17.55 -13.04 -35.70
CA PRO A 177 16.59 -14.14 -35.71
C PRO A 177 15.53 -14.05 -34.58
N GLU A 178 15.88 -13.56 -33.39
CA GLU A 178 14.93 -13.29 -32.32
C GLU A 178 13.96 -12.17 -32.70
N LEU A 179 14.47 -11.12 -33.35
CA LEU A 179 13.65 -10.03 -33.88
C LEU A 179 12.58 -10.53 -34.85
N GLU A 180 12.92 -11.41 -35.80
CA GLU A 180 11.95 -11.96 -36.76
C GLU A 180 10.90 -12.84 -36.09
N ARG A 181 11.32 -13.73 -35.17
CA ARG A 181 10.39 -14.53 -34.35
C ARG A 181 9.44 -13.67 -33.55
N TRP A 182 9.95 -12.62 -32.92
CA TRP A 182 9.17 -11.71 -32.09
C TRP A 182 8.17 -10.91 -32.93
N VAL A 183 8.59 -10.37 -34.09
CA VAL A 183 7.70 -9.66 -35.02
C VAL A 183 6.58 -10.58 -35.54
N GLN A 184 6.89 -11.85 -35.83
CA GLN A 184 5.89 -12.82 -36.28
C GLN A 184 4.90 -13.17 -35.16
N ALA A 185 5.38 -13.44 -33.95
CA ALA A 185 4.52 -13.70 -32.78
C ALA A 185 3.55 -12.54 -32.53
N VAL A 186 4.02 -11.30 -32.68
CA VAL A 186 3.19 -10.10 -32.51
C VAL A 186 2.09 -10.00 -33.58
N GLN A 187 2.40 -10.35 -34.83
CA GLN A 187 1.39 -10.41 -35.89
C GLN A 187 0.32 -11.47 -35.62
N GLU A 188 0.69 -12.58 -34.97
CA GLU A 188 -0.20 -13.69 -34.63
C GLU A 188 -1.04 -13.47 -33.35
N ILE A 189 -0.53 -12.66 -32.40
CA ILE A 189 -1.25 -12.28 -31.17
C ILE A 189 -2.35 -11.27 -31.50
N GLY A 190 -2.05 -10.25 -32.31
CA GLY A 190 -3.03 -9.25 -32.75
C GLY A 190 -3.80 -8.58 -31.60
N THR A 191 -5.11 -8.45 -31.78
CA THR A 191 -6.03 -7.76 -30.86
C THR A 191 -6.84 -8.73 -30.01
N ASP A 192 -6.47 -10.02 -29.99
CA ASP A 192 -7.25 -11.07 -29.34
C ASP A 192 -7.15 -10.94 -27.81
N PRO A 193 -8.25 -10.66 -27.10
CA PRO A 193 -8.23 -10.53 -25.65
C PRO A 193 -7.83 -11.82 -24.93
N ASN A 194 -8.03 -12.99 -25.56
CA ASN A 194 -7.63 -14.27 -24.96
C ASN A 194 -6.11 -14.50 -24.99
N LYS A 195 -5.37 -13.64 -25.70
CA LYS A 195 -3.91 -13.69 -25.82
C LYS A 195 -3.22 -12.53 -25.10
N ALA A 196 -3.93 -11.83 -24.20
CA ALA A 196 -3.37 -10.70 -23.44
C ALA A 196 -2.10 -11.08 -22.64
N HIS A 197 -2.06 -12.28 -22.07
CA HIS A 197 -0.89 -12.85 -21.39
C HIS A 197 0.35 -13.06 -22.29
N LEU A 198 0.20 -12.95 -23.62
CA LEU A 198 1.31 -13.00 -24.58
C LEU A 198 1.86 -11.59 -24.91
N LYS A 199 1.33 -10.54 -24.27
CA LYS A 199 1.77 -9.15 -24.46
C LYS A 199 2.76 -8.72 -23.36
N PRO A 200 3.94 -8.15 -23.70
CA PRO A 200 4.90 -7.60 -22.77
C PRO A 200 4.31 -6.37 -22.12
N HIS A 201 4.39 -6.38 -20.80
CA HIS A 201 4.11 -5.24 -19.96
C HIS A 201 5.40 -4.87 -19.25
N ALA A 202 5.62 -3.59 -18.97
CA ALA A 202 6.79 -3.15 -18.20
C ALA A 202 6.37 -2.17 -17.10
N LEU A 203 7.07 -2.23 -15.96
CA LEU A 203 6.93 -1.20 -14.93
C LEU A 203 7.60 0.08 -15.41
N LEU A 204 6.90 1.20 -15.35
CA LEU A 204 7.43 2.51 -15.73
C LEU A 204 7.30 3.46 -14.54
N PRO A 205 8.38 4.14 -14.11
CA PRO A 205 8.36 4.93 -12.88
C PRO A 205 7.39 6.12 -12.91
N GLN A 206 7.02 6.58 -14.10
CA GLN A 206 6.04 7.65 -14.29
C GLN A 206 4.60 7.19 -14.06
N LEU A 207 4.33 5.90 -14.27
CA LEU A 207 2.99 5.31 -14.32
C LEU A 207 2.75 4.29 -13.22
N HIS A 208 3.82 3.91 -12.49
CA HIS A 208 3.77 3.04 -11.34
C HIS A 208 4.09 3.82 -10.06
N PRO A 209 3.20 3.84 -9.05
CA PRO A 209 3.38 4.64 -7.85
C PRO A 209 4.42 4.05 -6.88
N ASP A 210 4.57 2.73 -6.85
CA ASP A 210 5.44 2.09 -5.86
C ASP A 210 6.92 2.21 -6.23
N ARG A 211 7.76 2.20 -5.20
CA ARG A 211 9.22 2.18 -5.32
C ARG A 211 9.77 0.97 -4.62
N LEU A 212 10.78 0.35 -5.21
CA LEU A 212 11.43 -0.80 -4.60
C LEU A 212 12.13 -0.36 -3.30
N ASP A 213 11.65 -0.86 -2.17
CA ASP A 213 12.04 -0.38 -0.83
C ASP A 213 13.15 -1.24 -0.21
N LEU A 214 14.30 -1.28 -0.90
CA LEU A 214 15.56 -1.80 -0.38
C LEU A 214 16.76 -1.00 -0.92
N PRO A 215 17.93 -1.06 -0.25
CA PRO A 215 19.17 -0.52 -0.78
C PRO A 215 19.49 -1.05 -2.18
N THR A 216 19.65 -0.15 -3.15
CA THR A 216 19.98 -0.54 -4.53
C THR A 216 21.21 0.21 -5.02
N ALA A 217 22.13 -0.51 -5.66
CA ALA A 217 23.27 0.08 -6.34
C ALA A 217 23.12 -0.12 -7.85
N HIS A 218 23.14 0.97 -8.60
CA HIS A 218 22.95 1.00 -10.05
C HIS A 218 24.27 1.42 -10.69
N MET A 219 24.67 0.74 -11.77
CA MET A 219 25.85 1.12 -12.53
C MET A 219 25.64 0.91 -14.02
N TRP A 220 25.98 1.90 -14.84
CA TRP A 220 25.83 1.78 -16.29
C TRP A 220 26.76 2.72 -17.06
N GLY A 221 26.96 2.44 -18.34
CA GLY A 221 27.82 3.23 -19.21
C GLY A 221 27.09 4.45 -19.79
N ARG A 222 27.78 5.59 -19.85
CA ARG A 222 27.28 6.80 -20.50
C ARG A 222 27.00 6.58 -21.99
N ARG A 223 27.80 5.73 -22.63
CA ARG A 223 27.66 5.32 -24.05
C ARG A 223 26.82 4.05 -24.22
N ASP A 224 26.20 3.56 -23.15
CA ASP A 224 25.25 2.46 -23.24
C ASP A 224 24.01 2.92 -24.02
N VAL A 225 23.58 2.08 -24.96
CA VAL A 225 22.33 2.29 -25.70
C VAL A 225 21.11 2.22 -24.77
N LEU A 226 21.22 1.51 -23.64
CA LEU A 226 20.20 1.39 -22.60
C LEU A 226 20.34 2.41 -21.46
N ASN A 227 21.21 3.42 -21.58
CA ASN A 227 21.42 4.43 -20.53
C ASN A 227 20.11 5.07 -20.02
N LYS A 228 19.19 5.42 -20.95
CA LYS A 228 17.85 5.93 -20.58
C LYS A 228 17.08 4.92 -19.72
N HIS A 229 17.16 3.63 -20.04
CA HIS A 229 16.46 2.56 -19.32
C HIS A 229 17.04 2.35 -17.92
N SER A 230 18.37 2.43 -17.75
CA SER A 230 18.99 2.40 -16.43
C SER A 230 18.54 3.56 -15.54
N GLY A 231 18.35 4.75 -16.12
CA GLY A 231 17.74 5.88 -15.42
C GLY A 231 16.28 5.62 -15.00
N LEU A 232 15.51 4.87 -15.80
CA LEU A 232 14.13 4.50 -15.46
C LEU A 232 14.07 3.46 -14.34
N LEU A 233 14.94 2.44 -14.38
CA LEU A 233 15.03 1.46 -13.30
C LEU A 233 15.47 2.11 -11.98
N LEU A 234 16.43 3.04 -12.04
CA LEU A 234 16.84 3.85 -10.88
C LEU A 234 15.63 4.57 -10.27
N ARG A 235 14.79 5.20 -11.10
CA ARG A 235 13.59 5.92 -10.67
C ARG A 235 12.47 5.01 -10.16
N LEU A 236 12.53 3.71 -10.43
CA LEU A 236 11.64 2.70 -9.85
C LEU A 236 12.11 2.26 -8.44
N CYS A 237 13.32 2.63 -8.02
CA CYS A 237 13.84 2.31 -6.70
C CYS A 237 13.64 3.48 -5.73
N ASN A 238 13.61 3.20 -4.41
CA ASN A 238 13.50 4.24 -3.40
C ASN A 238 14.70 5.22 -3.52
N PRO A 239 14.49 6.53 -3.80
CA PRO A 239 15.57 7.47 -4.05
C PRO A 239 16.48 7.70 -2.84
N ASP A 240 15.99 7.45 -1.62
CA ASP A 240 16.77 7.56 -0.40
C ASP A 240 17.68 6.34 -0.18
N LEU A 241 17.35 5.21 -0.81
CA LEU A 241 18.07 3.93 -0.72
C LEU A 241 18.85 3.60 -2.01
N ALA A 242 18.67 4.36 -3.07
CA ALA A 242 19.24 4.11 -4.38
C ALA A 242 20.54 4.90 -4.62
N LEU A 243 21.52 4.21 -5.18
CA LEU A 243 22.84 4.72 -5.48
C LEU A 243 23.13 4.48 -6.96
N SER A 244 23.78 5.40 -7.64
CA SER A 244 24.10 5.24 -9.07
C SER A 244 25.53 5.64 -9.41
N HIS A 245 26.18 4.85 -10.25
CA HIS A 245 27.48 5.17 -10.84
C HIS A 245 27.43 5.10 -12.36
N VAL A 246 27.74 6.21 -13.03
CA VAL A 246 27.79 6.28 -14.49
C VAL A 246 29.24 6.36 -14.96
N HIS A 247 29.71 5.34 -15.67
CA HIS A 247 31.09 5.30 -16.21
C HIS A 247 31.10 5.68 -17.68
N GLU A 248 32.26 6.00 -18.25
CA GLU A 248 32.38 6.41 -19.66
C GLU A 248 32.25 5.23 -20.67
N GLY A 249 31.95 4.02 -20.21
CA GLY A 249 31.84 2.82 -21.05
C GLY A 249 30.51 2.69 -21.81
N ALA A 250 30.37 1.59 -22.53
CA ALA A 250 29.11 1.16 -23.17
C ALA A 250 28.33 0.22 -22.24
N HIS A 251 27.65 -0.80 -22.76
CA HIS A 251 26.92 -1.81 -21.97
C HIS A 251 27.88 -2.81 -21.30
N ASP A 252 28.55 -2.40 -20.21
CA ASP A 252 29.53 -3.23 -19.50
C ASP A 252 29.64 -2.88 -18.00
N VAL A 253 30.33 -3.73 -17.24
CA VAL A 253 30.70 -3.46 -15.85
C VAL A 253 31.81 -2.40 -15.80
N PRO A 254 31.76 -1.40 -14.90
CA PRO A 254 32.84 -0.43 -14.72
C PRO A 254 34.19 -1.10 -14.41
N GLN A 255 35.20 -0.81 -15.24
CA GLN A 255 36.57 -1.35 -15.08
C GLN A 255 37.50 -0.43 -14.26
N SER A 256 37.07 0.80 -14.01
CA SER A 256 37.80 1.80 -13.23
C SER A 256 36.83 2.55 -12.34
N TRP A 257 37.27 2.84 -11.12
CA TRP A 257 36.49 3.56 -10.13
C TRP A 257 37.31 4.80 -9.77
N PRO A 258 36.86 6.03 -10.11
CA PRO A 258 37.53 7.23 -9.61
C PRO A 258 37.52 7.15 -8.09
N ASP A 259 38.60 7.62 -7.46
CA ASP A 259 39.03 7.39 -6.06
C ASP A 259 37.90 7.17 -5.05
N ASN A 260 38.21 6.41 -3.99
CA ASN A 260 37.37 5.94 -2.86
C ASN A 260 36.25 6.86 -2.33
N GLU A 261 36.11 8.10 -2.76
CA GLU A 261 34.94 8.96 -2.54
C GLU A 261 33.63 8.23 -2.80
N ILE A 262 33.43 7.50 -3.91
CA ILE A 262 32.16 6.79 -4.17
C ILE A 262 31.90 5.69 -3.12
N PHE A 263 32.92 4.90 -2.77
CA PHE A 263 32.79 3.87 -1.73
C PHE A 263 32.75 4.46 -0.31
N SER A 264 33.29 5.67 -0.11
CA SER A 264 33.20 6.41 1.14
C SER A 264 31.86 7.11 1.29
N ASP A 265 31.23 7.58 0.21
CA ASP A 265 29.89 8.16 0.18
C ASP A 265 28.87 7.03 0.33
N LEU A 266 29.10 5.89 -0.33
CA LEU A 266 28.39 4.63 -0.10
C LEU A 266 28.56 4.16 1.34
N GLY A 267 29.77 4.18 1.87
CA GLY A 267 30.10 3.79 3.24
C GLY A 267 29.53 4.74 4.27
N ASN A 268 29.51 6.05 4.02
CA ASN A 268 28.98 7.08 4.90
C ASN A 268 27.46 7.07 4.87
N LYS A 269 26.82 6.98 3.69
CA LYS A 269 25.37 6.78 3.57
C LYS A 269 24.94 5.45 4.19
N TYR A 270 25.66 4.36 3.93
CA TYR A 270 25.40 3.07 4.58
C TYR A 270 25.64 3.14 6.09
N ASN A 271 26.66 3.83 6.58
CA ASN A 271 26.92 4.01 8.01
C ASN A 271 25.94 4.99 8.66
N GLU A 272 25.41 5.99 7.97
CA GLU A 272 24.30 6.83 8.45
C GLU A 272 22.99 6.02 8.49
N MET A 273 22.79 5.09 7.55
CA MET A 273 21.62 4.20 7.45
C MET A 273 21.69 2.97 8.39
N THR A 274 22.89 2.47 8.70
CA THR A 274 23.13 1.28 9.56
C THR A 274 23.75 1.64 10.90
N SER A 275 24.08 2.91 11.14
CA SER A 275 24.15 3.43 12.49
C SER A 275 22.78 3.16 13.13
N PRO A 276 22.73 2.45 14.26
CA PRO A 276 21.49 2.26 14.98
C PRO A 276 21.12 3.58 15.63
N SER A 277 20.64 4.56 14.87
CA SER A 277 19.43 5.21 15.33
C SER A 277 18.29 4.31 14.85
N THR A 278 18.08 3.19 15.55
CA THR A 278 16.73 2.61 15.60
C THR A 278 15.80 3.80 15.80
N PRO A 279 14.82 4.07 14.91
CA PRO A 279 13.90 5.17 15.13
C PRO A 279 13.35 5.00 16.53
N SER A 280 13.75 5.90 17.41
CA SER A 280 13.50 5.82 18.84
C SER A 280 12.09 6.33 19.07
N LEU A 281 11.10 5.63 18.52
CA LEU A 281 9.71 5.93 18.79
C LEU A 281 9.45 5.65 20.26
N THR A 282 9.02 6.68 20.98
CA THR A 282 8.63 6.54 22.38
C THR A 282 7.11 6.62 22.45
N PHE A 283 6.50 5.62 23.09
CA PHE A 283 5.05 5.57 23.28
C PHE A 283 4.75 5.92 24.73
N LYS A 284 4.26 7.13 24.97
CA LYS A 284 3.83 7.57 26.29
C LYS A 284 2.38 7.14 26.52
N PRO A 285 2.11 6.18 27.41
CA PRO A 285 0.74 5.69 27.62
C PRO A 285 -0.18 6.82 28.08
N LEU A 286 -1.38 6.85 27.51
CA LEU A 286 -2.43 7.83 27.85
C LEU A 286 -3.55 7.18 28.69
N HIS A 287 -3.65 5.85 28.66
CA HIS A 287 -4.53 5.06 29.52
C HIS A 287 -3.81 3.76 29.97
N PRO A 288 -4.16 3.17 31.13
CA PRO A 288 -3.45 2.00 31.67
C PRO A 288 -3.40 0.76 30.76
N THR A 289 -4.41 0.58 29.90
CA THR A 289 -4.58 -0.64 29.07
C THR A 289 -4.50 -0.41 27.56
N PHE A 290 -4.62 0.83 27.09
CA PHE A 290 -4.67 1.18 25.68
C PHE A 290 -4.31 2.67 25.53
N GLY A 291 -4.19 3.16 24.30
CA GLY A 291 -3.91 4.57 24.00
C GLY A 291 -2.49 5.01 24.35
N ALA A 292 -1.78 5.60 23.39
CA ALA A 292 -0.50 6.24 23.64
C ALA A 292 -0.28 7.47 22.75
N GLU A 293 0.51 8.41 23.26
CA GLU A 293 1.12 9.47 22.47
C GLU A 293 2.42 8.92 21.88
N CYS A 294 2.57 9.00 20.55
CA CYS A 294 3.76 8.57 19.83
C CYS A 294 4.69 9.77 19.60
N LEU A 295 5.91 9.66 20.11
CA LEU A 295 6.95 10.69 20.04
C LEU A 295 8.10 10.21 19.16
N GLY A 296 8.72 11.14 18.41
CA GLY A 296 9.92 10.87 17.61
C GLY A 296 9.67 10.47 16.15
N VAL A 297 8.43 10.56 15.66
CA VAL A 297 8.12 10.39 14.23
C VAL A 297 8.44 11.68 13.48
N ASP A 298 9.21 11.58 12.40
CA ASP A 298 9.49 12.68 11.48
C ASP A 298 8.57 12.60 10.25
N PHE A 299 7.53 13.44 10.22
CA PHE A 299 6.57 13.55 9.11
C PHE A 299 7.00 14.51 8.00
N SER A 300 8.20 15.11 8.10
CA SER A 300 8.72 15.99 7.03
C SER A 300 9.12 15.22 5.76
N ARG A 301 9.26 13.89 5.86
CA ARG A 301 9.61 12.97 4.79
C ARG A 301 8.70 11.73 4.82
N PRO A 302 8.63 10.93 3.73
CA PRO A 302 7.95 9.64 3.76
C PRO A 302 8.49 8.74 4.89
N LEU A 303 7.60 8.03 5.59
CA LEU A 303 8.00 7.16 6.70
C LEU A 303 8.67 5.89 6.17
N SER A 304 9.77 5.48 6.80
CA SER A 304 10.41 4.20 6.49
C SER A 304 9.52 3.02 6.91
N ARG A 305 9.65 1.87 6.23
CA ARG A 305 8.96 0.62 6.61
C ARG A 305 9.15 0.25 8.08
N GLN A 306 10.36 0.41 8.61
CA GLN A 306 10.65 0.17 10.03
C GLN A 306 9.80 1.06 10.95
N THR A 307 9.63 2.34 10.61
CA THR A 307 8.80 3.28 11.38
C THR A 307 7.33 2.88 11.30
N ILE A 308 6.85 2.54 10.09
CA ILE A 308 5.48 2.07 9.86
C ILE A 308 5.22 0.79 10.67
N ASP A 309 6.14 -0.16 10.67
CA ASP A 309 6.01 -1.41 11.42
C ASP A 309 6.03 -1.16 12.92
N LEU A 310 6.88 -0.28 13.44
CA LEU A 310 6.83 0.13 14.84
C LEU A 310 5.48 0.76 15.21
N ILE A 311 4.91 1.58 14.33
CA ILE A 311 3.56 2.14 14.50
C ILE A 311 2.51 1.03 14.48
N ARG A 312 2.57 0.05 13.56
CA ARG A 312 1.64 -1.10 13.52
C ARG A 312 1.71 -1.94 14.80
N HIS A 313 2.90 -2.26 15.28
CA HIS A 313 3.08 -2.99 16.55
C HIS A 313 2.51 -2.19 17.73
N ALA A 314 2.71 -0.88 17.75
CA ALA A 314 2.14 -0.01 18.75
C ALA A 314 0.61 0.11 18.62
N MET A 315 0.04 0.13 17.42
CA MET A 315 -1.40 0.08 17.16
C MET A 315 -1.99 -1.24 17.67
N ALA A 316 -1.35 -2.38 17.43
CA ALA A 316 -1.80 -3.67 17.94
C ALA A 316 -1.90 -3.67 19.48
N LYS A 317 -0.93 -3.03 20.17
CA LYS A 317 -0.94 -2.88 21.63
C LYS A 317 -1.96 -1.85 22.10
N TYR A 318 -1.83 -0.61 21.65
CA TYR A 318 -2.53 0.55 22.21
C TYR A 318 -3.90 0.80 21.56
N GLY A 319 -4.18 0.31 20.36
CA GLY A 319 -5.43 0.55 19.62
C GLY A 319 -5.67 2.00 19.18
N VAL A 320 -5.06 2.98 19.85
CA VAL A 320 -5.11 4.42 19.55
C VAL A 320 -3.72 5.01 19.72
N LEU A 321 -3.26 5.76 18.71
CA LEU A 321 -2.04 6.54 18.76
C LEU A 321 -2.31 8.01 18.45
N VAL A 322 -1.71 8.89 19.25
CA VAL A 322 -1.77 10.35 19.09
C VAL A 322 -0.41 10.84 18.60
N PHE A 323 -0.40 11.65 17.55
CA PHE A 323 0.76 12.31 16.98
C PHE A 323 0.53 13.81 17.03
N ARG A 324 1.45 14.55 17.64
CA ARG A 324 1.32 16.01 17.81
C ARG A 324 2.01 16.74 16.67
N ARG A 325 1.38 17.81 16.16
CA ARG A 325 1.97 18.75 15.18
C ARG A 325 2.67 18.04 14.01
N THR A 326 1.93 17.21 13.28
CA THR A 326 2.48 16.41 12.17
C THR A 326 2.88 17.24 10.94
N GLU A 327 2.35 18.47 10.81
CA GLU A 327 2.59 19.36 9.66
C GLU A 327 2.25 18.73 8.29
N LEU A 328 1.43 17.67 8.28
CA LEU A 328 0.93 17.04 7.07
C LEU A 328 -0.12 17.93 6.40
N ASP A 329 0.05 18.17 5.11
CA ASP A 329 -1.03 18.63 4.23
C ASP A 329 -1.93 17.44 3.83
N ASP A 330 -2.96 17.71 3.02
CA ASP A 330 -3.94 16.70 2.63
C ASP A 330 -3.35 15.60 1.77
N ASP A 331 -2.43 15.94 0.86
CA ASP A 331 -1.79 14.96 -0.03
C ASP A 331 -0.89 14.02 0.77
N ARG A 332 -0.07 14.54 1.68
CA ARG A 332 0.75 13.71 2.55
C ARG A 332 -0.07 12.93 3.58
N HIS A 333 -1.26 13.41 3.96
CA HIS A 333 -2.19 12.68 4.84
C HIS A 333 -2.80 11.45 4.15
N GLN A 334 -3.26 11.56 2.91
CA GLN A 334 -3.73 10.39 2.14
C GLN A 334 -2.59 9.40 1.85
N GLN A 335 -1.39 9.89 1.51
CA GLN A 335 -0.22 9.04 1.30
C GLN A 335 0.16 8.27 2.56
N LEU A 336 0.16 8.93 3.73
CA LEU A 336 0.38 8.26 5.02
C LEU A 336 -0.65 7.15 5.25
N ALA A 337 -1.91 7.37 4.90
CA ALA A 337 -2.95 6.36 5.09
C ALA A 337 -2.69 5.08 4.27
N ARG A 338 -2.30 5.25 3.01
CA ARG A 338 -1.93 4.13 2.11
C ARG A 338 -0.80 3.27 2.65
N CYS A 339 0.10 3.83 3.46
CA CYS A 339 1.14 3.05 4.15
C CYS A 339 0.56 2.01 5.12
N PHE A 340 -0.68 2.16 5.59
CA PHE A 340 -1.31 1.26 6.57
C PHE A 340 -2.38 0.34 5.98
N GLY A 341 -2.80 0.54 4.73
CA GLY A 341 -3.74 -0.34 4.04
C GLY A 341 -4.36 0.30 2.80
N GLU A 342 -5.19 -0.48 2.11
CA GLU A 342 -6.00 -0.02 0.97
C GLU A 342 -7.04 1.03 1.44
N PRO A 343 -7.14 2.21 0.80
CA PRO A 343 -8.11 3.24 1.17
C PRO A 343 -9.57 2.79 1.05
N ASP A 344 -10.38 3.08 2.08
CA ASP A 344 -11.84 2.97 2.06
C ASP A 344 -12.44 4.35 1.72
N VAL A 345 -12.93 4.48 0.48
CA VAL A 345 -13.55 5.71 -0.05
C VAL A 345 -15.07 5.73 0.06
N SER A 346 -15.70 4.68 0.62
CA SER A 346 -17.16 4.56 0.67
C SER A 346 -17.85 5.72 1.41
N ALA A 347 -17.21 6.24 2.46
CA ALA A 347 -17.71 7.41 3.18
C ALA A 347 -17.61 8.71 2.36
N VAL A 348 -16.60 8.83 1.48
CA VAL A 348 -16.49 9.95 0.54
C VAL A 348 -17.59 9.86 -0.51
N GLU A 349 -17.81 8.68 -1.08
CA GLU A 349 -18.88 8.43 -2.06
C GLU A 349 -20.26 8.80 -1.50
N ILE A 350 -20.56 8.35 -0.27
CA ILE A 350 -21.79 8.72 0.43
C ILE A 350 -21.88 10.25 0.62
N SER A 351 -20.79 10.89 1.06
CA SER A 351 -20.77 12.34 1.23
C SER A 351 -20.99 13.10 -0.08
N THR A 352 -20.52 12.57 -1.22
CA THR A 352 -20.73 13.16 -2.55
C THR A 352 -22.10 12.89 -3.16
N ALA A 353 -22.76 11.79 -2.78
CA ALA A 353 -24.08 11.43 -3.30
C ALA A 353 -25.20 12.40 -2.85
N PHE A 354 -24.92 13.29 -1.89
CA PHE A 354 -25.85 14.33 -1.44
C PHE A 354 -25.64 15.70 -2.12
N HIS A 355 -24.69 15.82 -3.05
CA HIS A 355 -24.46 17.06 -3.81
C HIS A 355 -25.25 17.04 -5.13
N ASP A 356 -25.82 18.18 -5.51
CA ASP A 356 -26.46 18.37 -6.83
C ASP A 356 -25.42 18.24 -7.96
N ASP A 357 -25.86 17.75 -9.13
CA ASP A 357 -25.05 17.62 -10.35
C ASP A 357 -24.26 18.92 -10.63
N GLY A 358 -22.93 18.86 -10.39
CA GLY A 358 -21.98 19.92 -10.74
C GLY A 358 -21.19 20.53 -9.58
N GLN A 359 -21.49 20.24 -8.31
CA GLN A 359 -20.62 20.67 -7.21
C GLN A 359 -19.50 19.67 -6.96
N SER A 360 -18.25 20.17 -6.99
CA SER A 360 -17.07 19.37 -6.63
C SER A 360 -17.05 19.12 -5.13
N TYR A 361 -16.73 17.89 -4.72
CA TYR A 361 -16.50 17.54 -3.33
C TYR A 361 -15.56 18.55 -2.66
N ARG A 362 -15.89 19.03 -1.45
CA ARG A 362 -15.15 20.12 -0.78
C ARG A 362 -13.65 19.87 -0.68
N LEU A 363 -13.24 18.62 -0.46
CA LEU A 363 -11.83 18.24 -0.32
C LEU A 363 -11.18 17.80 -1.64
N ALA A 364 -11.86 17.92 -2.78
CA ALA A 364 -11.25 17.60 -4.07
C ALA A 364 -9.96 18.41 -4.30
N PRO A 365 -8.89 17.81 -4.87
CA PRO A 365 -8.83 16.47 -5.48
C PRO A 365 -8.55 15.31 -4.50
N PHE A 366 -8.55 15.56 -3.18
CA PHE A 366 -8.21 14.58 -2.14
C PHE A 366 -9.41 13.67 -1.82
N ASN A 367 -9.78 12.82 -2.79
CA ASN A 367 -10.99 11.97 -2.74
C ASN A 367 -10.87 10.77 -1.79
N GLU A 368 -9.77 10.64 -1.04
CA GLU A 368 -9.59 9.63 0.02
C GLU A 368 -9.81 10.23 1.42
N LEU A 369 -10.01 11.54 1.53
CA LEU A 369 -10.25 12.22 2.79
C LEU A 369 -11.75 12.45 2.97
N VAL A 370 -12.30 11.92 4.06
CA VAL A 370 -13.67 12.16 4.51
C VAL A 370 -13.71 13.48 5.31
N ASP A 371 -14.62 14.36 4.90
CA ASP A 371 -14.91 15.60 5.60
C ASP A 371 -15.79 15.36 6.83
N VAL A 372 -15.17 15.39 8.02
CA VAL A 372 -15.86 15.26 9.32
C VAL A 372 -15.86 16.58 10.10
N SER A 373 -15.89 17.70 9.36
CA SER A 373 -15.95 19.04 9.89
C SER A 373 -17.38 19.48 10.31
N ASN A 374 -17.46 20.67 10.92
CA ASN A 374 -18.70 21.42 11.11
C ASN A 374 -18.85 22.59 10.11
N VAL A 375 -18.25 22.47 8.93
CA VAL A 375 -18.33 23.50 7.88
C VAL A 375 -19.13 23.04 6.65
N ASP A 376 -19.66 24.01 5.93
CA ASP A 376 -20.29 23.85 4.62
C ASP A 376 -19.23 23.67 3.51
N ASP A 377 -19.69 23.51 2.26
CA ASP A 377 -18.81 23.31 1.10
C ASP A 377 -17.92 24.52 0.79
N GLN A 378 -18.20 25.70 1.37
CA GLN A 378 -17.39 26.92 1.26
C GLN A 378 -16.46 27.12 2.48
N GLY A 379 -16.40 26.15 3.38
CA GLY A 379 -15.60 26.21 4.60
C GLY A 379 -16.14 27.17 5.66
N GLN A 380 -17.40 27.62 5.54
CA GLN A 380 -18.07 28.44 6.55
C GLN A 380 -18.84 27.56 7.54
N LEU A 381 -19.19 28.11 8.70
CA LEU A 381 -19.91 27.34 9.71
C LEU A 381 -21.26 26.84 9.19
N GLU A 382 -21.43 25.51 9.23
CA GLU A 382 -22.67 24.85 8.88
C GLU A 382 -23.76 25.14 9.94
N PRO A 383 -24.97 25.58 9.56
CA PRO A 383 -26.07 25.78 10.49
C PRO A 383 -26.41 24.51 11.29
N GLY A 384 -26.59 24.66 12.60
CA GLY A 384 -26.79 23.52 13.50
C GLY A 384 -28.05 22.69 13.24
N ASP A 385 -29.05 23.26 12.56
CA ASP A 385 -30.31 22.64 12.15
C ASP A 385 -30.31 22.06 10.74
N SER A 386 -29.22 22.22 9.97
CA SER A 386 -29.11 21.64 8.63
C SER A 386 -29.12 20.11 8.66
N LEU A 387 -29.50 19.49 7.54
CA LEU A 387 -29.53 18.03 7.43
C LEU A 387 -28.13 17.43 7.69
N LYS A 388 -27.07 18.02 7.12
CA LYS A 388 -25.67 17.61 7.33
C LYS A 388 -25.31 17.62 8.82
N SER A 389 -25.56 18.75 9.50
CA SER A 389 -25.31 18.89 10.94
C SER A 389 -26.09 17.85 11.78
N GLN A 390 -27.38 17.64 11.47
CA GLN A 390 -28.19 16.65 12.19
C GLN A 390 -27.65 15.22 11.99
N LEU A 391 -27.29 14.84 10.76
CA LEU A 391 -26.73 13.51 10.46
C LEU A 391 -25.36 13.31 11.14
N HIS A 392 -24.53 14.35 11.23
CA HIS A 392 -23.22 14.31 11.89
C HIS A 392 -23.31 14.07 13.41
N LYS A 393 -24.46 14.32 14.06
CA LYS A 393 -24.64 14.03 15.50
C LYS A 393 -24.51 12.56 15.86
N ALA A 394 -24.64 11.65 14.89
CA ALA A 394 -24.33 10.24 15.11
C ALA A 394 -22.85 10.00 15.47
N ASN A 395 -21.95 10.92 15.16
CA ASN A 395 -20.56 10.83 15.59
C ASN A 395 -20.40 11.09 17.10
N ASN A 396 -21.43 11.61 17.80
CA ASN A 396 -21.41 11.87 19.24
C ASN A 396 -21.77 10.64 20.10
N VAL A 397 -22.17 9.54 19.48
CA VAL A 397 -22.40 8.25 20.16
C VAL A 397 -21.24 7.30 19.91
N PHE A 398 -20.95 6.41 20.87
CA PHE A 398 -19.86 5.45 20.71
C PHE A 398 -20.12 4.50 19.55
N HIS A 399 -19.26 4.58 18.53
CA HIS A 399 -19.41 3.84 17.28
C HIS A 399 -18.06 3.34 16.76
N VAL A 400 -18.14 2.54 15.71
CA VAL A 400 -17.01 2.01 14.95
C VAL A 400 -17.23 2.42 13.50
N ASP A 401 -16.22 3.03 12.88
CA ASP A 401 -16.33 3.55 11.53
C ASP A 401 -16.72 2.47 10.54
N CYS A 402 -17.66 2.79 9.65
CA CYS A 402 -18.08 1.95 8.53
C CYS A 402 -18.46 0.50 8.92
N SER A 403 -18.79 0.22 10.20
CA SER A 403 -19.13 -1.16 10.61
C SER A 403 -20.39 -1.73 9.96
N TYR A 404 -21.20 -0.88 9.32
CA TYR A 404 -22.33 -1.24 8.49
C TYR A 404 -21.96 -1.65 7.05
N ASN A 405 -20.69 -1.54 6.66
CA ASN A 405 -20.17 -2.03 5.38
C ASN A 405 -19.80 -3.53 5.47
N PRO A 406 -19.85 -4.26 4.34
CA PRO A 406 -19.51 -5.69 4.31
C PRO A 406 -18.06 -5.95 4.69
N ARG A 407 -17.11 -5.24 4.07
CA ARG A 407 -15.70 -5.18 4.51
C ARG A 407 -15.58 -4.07 5.55
N ARG A 408 -15.02 -4.40 6.71
CA ARG A 408 -14.83 -3.44 7.82
C ARG A 408 -13.74 -2.44 7.49
N ALA A 409 -13.82 -1.27 8.14
CA ALA A 409 -12.68 -0.38 8.29
C ALA A 409 -11.66 -1.00 9.27
N GLY A 410 -10.38 -0.89 8.91
CA GLY A 410 -9.24 -1.19 9.77
C GLY A 410 -8.87 0.06 10.56
N TYR A 411 -7.93 0.85 10.03
CA TYR A 411 -7.52 2.09 10.69
C TYR A 411 -8.28 3.32 10.19
N SER A 412 -8.57 4.22 11.12
CA SER A 412 -9.01 5.58 10.85
C SER A 412 -7.92 6.56 11.29
N ILE A 413 -7.59 7.51 10.42
CA ILE A 413 -6.47 8.43 10.57
C ILE A 413 -7.02 9.85 10.44
N LEU A 414 -7.29 10.50 11.57
CA LEU A 414 -7.96 11.81 11.64
C LEU A 414 -6.95 12.91 11.92
N ARG A 415 -6.92 13.93 11.06
CA ARG A 415 -6.08 15.12 11.22
C ARG A 415 -6.93 16.33 11.58
N ALA A 416 -6.47 17.11 12.54
CA ALA A 416 -7.02 18.42 12.85
C ALA A 416 -6.50 19.46 11.86
N HIS A 417 -7.33 19.87 10.89
CA HIS A 417 -6.95 20.94 9.96
C HIS A 417 -7.08 22.31 10.63
N GLN A 418 -8.22 22.55 11.29
CA GLN A 418 -8.48 23.76 12.06
C GLN A 418 -9.27 23.43 13.32
N LEU A 419 -8.69 23.71 14.48
CA LEU A 419 -9.34 23.53 15.78
C LEU A 419 -10.08 24.81 16.22
N PRO A 420 -11.15 24.66 17.03
CA PRO A 420 -11.74 25.78 17.74
C PRO A 420 -10.77 26.31 18.83
N PRO A 421 -11.05 27.49 19.42
CA PRO A 421 -10.21 28.03 20.49
C PRO A 421 -9.99 27.04 21.64
N LYS A 422 -8.76 27.00 22.17
CA LYS A 422 -8.39 26.11 23.30
C LYS A 422 -9.36 26.27 24.47
N GLY A 423 -9.74 25.14 25.08
CA GLY A 423 -10.66 25.10 26.22
C GLY A 423 -12.16 25.13 25.87
N THR A 424 -12.53 25.13 24.59
CA THR A 424 -13.94 25.12 24.16
C THR A 424 -14.52 23.72 23.94
N GLY A 425 -13.76 22.64 24.19
CA GLY A 425 -14.19 21.25 24.01
C GLY A 425 -13.76 20.67 22.66
N GLY A 426 -14.49 19.65 22.15
CA GLY A 426 -14.21 19.08 20.82
C GLY A 426 -13.17 17.95 20.79
N GLY A 427 -12.84 17.37 21.94
CA GLY A 427 -12.00 16.16 22.05
C GLY A 427 -12.64 14.94 21.38
N THR A 428 -11.90 13.83 21.34
CA THR A 428 -12.40 12.54 20.85
C THR A 428 -12.24 11.50 21.95
N ALA A 429 -13.34 10.85 22.35
CA ALA A 429 -13.32 9.78 23.34
C ALA A 429 -13.25 8.42 22.65
N PHE A 430 -12.44 7.52 23.18
CA PHE A 430 -12.22 6.16 22.72
C PHE A 430 -12.52 5.17 23.83
N ALA A 431 -13.00 3.97 23.50
CA ALA A 431 -13.25 2.90 24.45
C ALA A 431 -12.58 1.58 24.00
N ASP A 432 -11.76 0.97 24.85
CA ASP A 432 -11.08 -0.31 24.54
C ASP A 432 -12.02 -1.50 24.73
N THR A 433 -12.55 -2.01 23.61
CA THR A 433 -13.51 -3.10 23.63
C THR A 433 -12.87 -4.48 23.87
N ARG A 434 -11.53 -4.57 23.84
CA ARG A 434 -10.78 -5.77 24.26
C ARG A 434 -10.78 -5.92 25.77
N THR A 435 -10.39 -4.85 26.48
CA THR A 435 -10.43 -4.83 27.96
C THR A 435 -11.87 -4.96 28.46
N ALA A 436 -12.84 -4.35 27.78
CA ALA A 436 -14.24 -4.54 28.10
C ALA A 436 -14.66 -6.02 28.01
N TYR A 437 -14.27 -6.74 26.95
CA TYR A 437 -14.56 -8.17 26.82
C TYR A 437 -13.92 -9.02 27.93
N GLU A 438 -12.64 -8.77 28.23
CA GLU A 438 -11.90 -9.52 29.26
C GLU A 438 -12.59 -9.47 30.62
N HIS A 439 -13.19 -8.32 30.96
CA HIS A 439 -13.89 -8.10 32.23
C HIS A 439 -15.36 -8.52 32.24
N LEU A 440 -15.89 -9.12 31.17
CA LEU A 440 -17.20 -9.78 31.22
C LEU A 440 -17.11 -11.04 32.10
N ASP A 441 -18.19 -11.33 32.82
CA ASP A 441 -18.35 -12.58 33.55
C ASP A 441 -18.50 -13.77 32.58
N ASP A 442 -18.21 -14.98 33.07
CA ASP A 442 -18.21 -16.19 32.26
C ASP A 442 -19.60 -16.60 31.76
N GLU A 443 -20.68 -16.17 32.43
CA GLU A 443 -22.04 -16.39 31.95
C GLU A 443 -22.33 -15.51 30.73
N THR A 444 -22.02 -14.22 30.81
CA THR A 444 -22.15 -13.30 29.68
C THR A 444 -21.27 -13.72 28.52
N LYS A 445 -20.00 -14.12 28.76
CA LYS A 445 -19.11 -14.60 27.69
C LYS A 445 -19.68 -15.83 26.96
N ARG A 446 -20.29 -16.77 27.70
CA ARG A 446 -20.96 -17.95 27.11
C ARG A 446 -22.23 -17.57 26.35
N GLU A 447 -23.02 -16.63 26.87
CA GLU A 447 -24.25 -16.15 26.23
C GLU A 447 -23.97 -15.57 24.83
N ILE A 448 -22.92 -14.75 24.70
CA ILE A 448 -22.68 -13.94 23.51
C ILE A 448 -21.69 -14.56 22.51
N ASN A 449 -21.09 -15.71 22.83
CA ASN A 449 -19.95 -16.29 22.10
C ASN A 449 -20.23 -16.46 20.59
N ASP A 450 -21.43 -16.91 20.26
CA ASP A 450 -21.83 -17.25 18.88
C ASP A 450 -22.72 -16.17 18.23
N TYR A 451 -22.86 -15.00 18.86
CA TYR A 451 -23.73 -13.95 18.33
C TYR A 451 -23.11 -13.30 17.09
N GLY A 452 -23.89 -13.30 16.01
CA GLY A 452 -23.72 -12.34 14.91
C GLY A 452 -24.48 -11.06 15.22
N ALA A 453 -23.89 -9.90 15.02
CA ALA A 453 -24.46 -8.58 15.23
C ALA A 453 -24.70 -7.89 13.88
N TRP A 454 -25.94 -7.45 13.64
CA TRP A 454 -26.31 -6.66 12.47
C TRP A 454 -26.05 -5.18 12.73
N HIS A 455 -25.13 -4.59 11.98
CA HIS A 455 -24.78 -3.17 12.02
C HIS A 455 -25.54 -2.42 10.92
N SER A 456 -26.18 -1.29 11.25
CA SER A 456 -26.90 -0.46 10.29
C SER A 456 -26.50 1.02 10.41
N MET A 457 -26.27 1.65 9.26
CA MET A 457 -26.03 3.09 9.20
C MET A 457 -27.25 3.88 9.70
N LEU A 458 -28.44 3.58 9.17
CA LEU A 458 -29.69 4.28 9.53
C LEU A 458 -29.99 4.17 11.03
N HIS A 459 -29.75 3.00 11.64
CA HIS A 459 -29.95 2.83 13.09
C HIS A 459 -29.14 3.84 13.91
N SER A 460 -27.84 3.96 13.63
CA SER A 460 -26.99 4.93 14.34
C SER A 460 -27.38 6.38 14.09
N ARG A 461 -27.85 6.72 12.88
CA ARG A 461 -28.35 8.08 12.56
C ARG A 461 -29.61 8.39 13.36
N ARG A 462 -30.52 7.42 13.55
CA ARG A 462 -31.69 7.57 14.45
C ARG A 462 -31.28 7.80 15.90
N LEU A 463 -30.24 7.11 16.39
CA LEU A 463 -29.74 7.31 17.75
C LEU A 463 -29.09 8.70 17.92
N GLY A 464 -28.35 9.19 16.93
CA GLY A 464 -27.72 10.51 16.96
C GLY A 464 -28.68 11.68 16.77
N ALA A 465 -29.73 11.49 15.96
CA ALA A 465 -30.72 12.50 15.63
C ALA A 465 -32.17 11.99 15.78
N PRO A 466 -32.60 11.61 16.99
CA PRO A 466 -33.91 10.97 17.21
C PRO A 466 -35.10 11.88 16.89
N LYS A 467 -34.90 13.21 16.90
CA LYS A 467 -35.94 14.21 16.60
C LYS A 467 -36.11 14.50 15.10
N LEU A 468 -35.25 13.94 14.24
CA LEU A 468 -35.37 14.13 12.80
C LEU A 468 -36.40 13.14 12.23
N GLU A 469 -37.65 13.58 12.07
CA GLU A 469 -38.78 12.74 11.67
C GLU A 469 -38.54 11.96 10.37
N LEU A 470 -37.84 12.56 9.40
CA LEU A 470 -37.45 11.90 8.15
C LEU A 470 -36.75 10.56 8.38
N LEU A 471 -35.85 10.48 9.36
CA LEU A 471 -35.12 9.23 9.66
C LEU A 471 -36.04 8.12 10.18
N GLN A 472 -37.15 8.48 10.83
CA GLN A 472 -38.11 7.51 11.36
C GLN A 472 -39.01 6.93 10.28
N MET A 473 -39.17 7.63 9.15
CA MET A 473 -39.98 7.18 8.01
C MET A 473 -39.24 6.23 7.07
N LEU A 474 -37.90 6.25 7.08
CA LEU A 474 -37.05 5.40 6.26
C LEU A 474 -37.07 3.93 6.74
N LYS A 475 -36.74 2.98 5.88
CA LYS A 475 -36.64 1.57 6.27
C LYS A 475 -35.18 1.14 6.38
N LEU A 476 -34.88 0.22 7.30
CA LEU A 476 -33.50 -0.23 7.52
C LEU A 476 -32.93 -0.94 6.30
N GLU A 477 -33.77 -1.62 5.52
CA GLU A 477 -33.39 -2.41 4.35
C GLU A 477 -32.94 -1.54 3.17
N ASP A 478 -33.32 -0.25 3.16
CA ASP A 478 -32.96 0.70 2.11
C ASP A 478 -31.55 1.30 2.31
N PHE A 479 -30.87 0.93 3.40
CA PHE A 479 -29.56 1.49 3.79
C PHE A 479 -28.52 0.38 4.03
N PRO A 480 -27.21 0.71 3.93
CA PRO A 480 -26.15 -0.25 4.22
C PRO A 480 -26.33 -0.90 5.60
N GLN A 481 -26.26 -2.23 5.59
CA GLN A 481 -26.22 -3.06 6.78
C GLN A 481 -25.32 -4.27 6.53
N SER A 482 -24.67 -4.75 7.59
CA SER A 482 -23.75 -5.88 7.51
C SER A 482 -23.71 -6.68 8.79
N LEU A 483 -23.42 -7.97 8.67
CA LEU A 483 -23.39 -8.93 9.76
C LEU A 483 -21.95 -9.25 10.14
N HIS A 484 -21.59 -8.98 11.40
CA HIS A 484 -20.26 -9.24 11.96
C HIS A 484 -20.37 -10.10 13.21
N LYS A 485 -19.31 -10.85 13.57
CA LYS A 485 -19.29 -11.53 14.87
C LYS A 485 -19.22 -10.49 15.98
N LEU A 486 -20.05 -10.65 17.02
CA LEU A 486 -20.00 -9.80 18.20
C LEU A 486 -18.70 -10.03 19.00
N VAL A 487 -18.22 -11.27 19.04
CA VAL A 487 -16.98 -11.66 19.72
C VAL A 487 -15.98 -12.15 18.69
N GLN A 488 -14.81 -11.52 18.62
CA GLN A 488 -13.79 -11.87 17.62
C GLN A 488 -12.37 -11.72 18.17
N LEU A 489 -11.45 -12.51 17.61
CA LEU A 489 -10.02 -12.37 17.91
C LEU A 489 -9.49 -11.13 17.21
N HIS A 490 -8.93 -10.19 17.98
CA HIS A 490 -8.14 -9.09 17.44
C HIS A 490 -6.72 -9.61 17.16
N GLU A 491 -6.54 -10.20 15.97
CA GLU A 491 -5.35 -10.95 15.54
C GLU A 491 -4.03 -10.24 15.85
N PRO A 492 -3.85 -8.93 15.55
CA PRO A 492 -2.60 -8.24 15.82
C PRO A 492 -2.18 -8.26 17.29
N SER A 493 -3.14 -8.30 18.21
CA SER A 493 -2.89 -8.31 19.66
C SER A 493 -3.00 -9.67 20.33
N GLY A 494 -3.61 -10.66 19.65
CA GLY A 494 -3.99 -11.93 20.24
C GLY A 494 -5.11 -11.86 21.30
N ARG A 495 -5.72 -10.69 21.54
CA ARG A 495 -6.80 -10.50 22.52
C ARG A 495 -8.16 -10.70 21.90
N MET A 496 -9.11 -11.21 22.67
CA MET A 496 -10.52 -11.22 22.27
C MET A 496 -11.12 -9.81 22.36
N ASN A 497 -11.99 -9.48 21.43
CA ASN A 497 -12.63 -8.18 21.29
C ASN A 497 -14.17 -8.31 21.27
N LEU A 498 -14.84 -7.37 21.93
CA LEU A 498 -16.29 -7.17 21.82
C LEU A 498 -16.58 -6.15 20.71
N TYR A 499 -16.87 -6.62 19.50
CA TYR A 499 -17.18 -5.77 18.33
C TYR A 499 -18.61 -5.23 18.39
N ILE A 500 -18.86 -4.36 19.37
CA ILE A 500 -20.13 -3.68 19.61
C ILE A 500 -20.00 -2.21 19.23
N ALA A 501 -21.10 -1.60 18.75
CA ALA A 501 -21.15 -0.18 18.38
C ALA A 501 -22.60 0.32 18.39
N ALA A 502 -22.81 1.64 18.38
CA ALA A 502 -24.13 2.24 18.17
C ALA A 502 -24.81 1.87 16.83
N HIS A 503 -24.09 1.22 15.91
CA HIS A 503 -24.67 0.67 14.68
C HIS A 503 -25.45 -0.62 14.90
N VAL A 504 -25.20 -1.36 15.98
CA VAL A 504 -25.80 -2.69 16.21
C VAL A 504 -27.27 -2.53 16.60
N TYR A 505 -28.17 -3.04 15.77
CA TYR A 505 -29.62 -2.93 15.99
C TYR A 505 -30.30 -4.25 16.37
N ARG A 506 -29.70 -5.39 16.01
CA ARG A 506 -30.15 -6.73 16.42
C ARG A 506 -29.03 -7.77 16.34
N PHE A 507 -29.24 -8.90 17.01
CA PHE A 507 -28.43 -10.10 16.81
C PHE A 507 -29.09 -11.05 15.82
N ASP A 508 -28.27 -11.77 15.07
CA ASP A 508 -28.74 -12.78 14.12
C ASP A 508 -29.52 -13.89 14.84
N GLY A 509 -30.61 -14.33 14.23
CA GLY A 509 -31.55 -15.27 14.87
C GLY A 509 -32.42 -14.70 16.01
N LEU A 510 -32.20 -13.45 16.45
CA LEU A 510 -33.02 -12.77 17.46
C LEU A 510 -33.84 -11.63 16.86
N THR A 511 -34.99 -11.34 17.48
CA THR A 511 -35.77 -10.14 17.14
C THR A 511 -35.14 -8.89 17.74
N GLU A 512 -35.39 -7.71 17.18
CA GLU A 512 -34.93 -6.44 17.74
C GLU A 512 -35.32 -6.30 19.22
N LYS A 513 -36.59 -6.58 19.55
CA LYS A 513 -37.10 -6.52 20.93
C LYS A 513 -36.31 -7.39 21.92
N LYS A 514 -35.81 -8.56 21.49
CA LYS A 514 -34.98 -9.45 22.32
C LYS A 514 -33.52 -9.01 22.34
N SER A 515 -33.03 -8.41 21.26
CA SER A 515 -31.64 -7.99 21.12
C SER A 515 -31.32 -6.71 21.89
N GLN A 516 -32.24 -5.73 21.87
CA GLN A 516 -32.00 -4.39 22.42
C GLN A 516 -31.57 -4.39 23.91
N PRO A 517 -32.20 -5.14 24.84
CA PRO A 517 -31.75 -5.19 26.23
C PRO A 517 -30.30 -5.69 26.39
N VAL A 518 -29.88 -6.63 25.53
CA VAL A 518 -28.51 -7.17 25.55
C VAL A 518 -27.53 -6.17 24.92
N ILE A 519 -27.89 -5.55 23.79
CA ILE A 519 -27.10 -4.48 23.14
C ILE A 519 -26.85 -3.33 24.13
N GLU A 520 -27.90 -2.82 24.77
CA GLU A 520 -27.82 -1.73 25.75
C GLU A 520 -26.93 -2.09 26.94
N ARG A 521 -27.06 -3.33 27.46
CA ARG A 521 -26.22 -3.83 28.56
C ARG A 521 -24.74 -3.87 28.16
N LEU A 522 -24.43 -4.41 26.98
CA LEU A 522 -23.06 -4.53 26.48
C LEU A 522 -22.44 -3.16 26.13
N LEU A 523 -23.18 -2.27 25.48
CA LEU A 523 -22.73 -0.90 25.22
C LEU A 523 -22.49 -0.13 26.52
N ARG A 524 -23.38 -0.26 27.51
CA ARG A 524 -23.19 0.37 28.83
C ARG A 524 -21.96 -0.17 29.55
N HIS A 525 -21.69 -1.47 29.46
CA HIS A 525 -20.48 -2.08 29.99
C HIS A 525 -19.22 -1.56 29.27
N ALA A 526 -19.19 -1.63 27.95
CA ALA A 526 -18.03 -1.25 27.13
C ALA A 526 -17.73 0.25 27.16
N SER A 527 -18.67 1.10 27.60
CA SER A 527 -18.50 2.55 27.72
C SER A 527 -18.28 3.05 29.15
N GLN A 528 -18.00 2.17 30.12
CA GLN A 528 -17.61 2.56 31.47
C GLN A 528 -16.29 3.36 31.46
N ASP A 529 -16.16 4.36 32.34
CA ASP A 529 -14.99 5.26 32.39
C ASP A 529 -13.63 4.55 32.45
N LYS A 530 -13.56 3.37 33.12
CA LYS A 530 -12.34 2.56 33.20
C LYS A 530 -11.88 1.93 31.86
N TYR A 531 -12.70 2.00 30.83
CA TYR A 531 -12.37 1.58 29.46
C TYR A 531 -12.20 2.77 28.53
N VAL A 532 -12.49 3.98 28.99
CA VAL A 532 -12.60 5.17 28.16
C VAL A 532 -11.42 6.10 28.37
N MET A 533 -10.89 6.61 27.26
CA MET A 533 -9.87 7.64 27.24
C MET A 533 -10.32 8.76 26.32
N THR A 534 -10.17 10.02 26.74
CA THR A 534 -10.46 11.19 25.90
C THR A 534 -9.17 11.85 25.45
N VAL A 535 -8.95 11.90 24.14
CA VAL A 535 -7.87 12.66 23.52
C VAL A 535 -8.33 14.10 23.33
N GLN A 536 -7.63 15.03 23.97
CA GLN A 536 -7.78 16.45 23.71
C GLN A 536 -6.89 16.84 22.54
N TRP A 537 -7.47 17.51 21.54
CA TRP A 537 -6.74 18.11 20.43
C TRP A 537 -6.01 19.35 20.93
N GLU A 538 -4.71 19.44 20.70
CA GLU A 538 -3.88 20.52 21.22
C GLU A 538 -3.61 21.57 20.15
N ASP A 539 -3.18 21.16 18.96
CA ASP A 539 -2.79 22.10 17.91
C ASP A 539 -3.32 21.66 16.53
N ASN A 540 -3.43 22.62 15.60
CA ASN A 540 -3.65 22.31 14.19
C ASN A 540 -2.48 21.43 13.69
N GLY A 541 -2.79 20.41 12.91
CA GLY A 541 -1.82 19.40 12.46
C GLY A 541 -1.65 18.24 13.44
N ASP A 542 -2.29 18.24 14.60
CA ASP A 542 -2.43 17.02 15.40
C ASP A 542 -3.14 15.93 14.59
N LEU A 543 -2.73 14.69 14.80
CA LEU A 543 -3.27 13.51 14.13
C LEU A 543 -3.52 12.41 15.15
N VAL A 544 -4.69 11.76 15.06
CA VAL A 544 -5.03 10.61 15.88
C VAL A 544 -5.37 9.45 14.95
N MET A 545 -4.71 8.32 15.17
CA MET A 545 -4.93 7.07 14.48
C MET A 545 -5.58 6.07 15.45
N TRP A 546 -6.65 5.39 15.04
CA TRP A 546 -7.28 4.34 15.84
C TRP A 546 -7.63 3.12 15.00
N ASP A 547 -7.69 1.98 15.68
CA ASP A 547 -8.04 0.68 15.14
C ASP A 547 -9.54 0.37 15.36
N ASN A 548 -10.32 0.52 14.30
CA ASN A 548 -11.76 0.27 14.33
C ASN A 548 -12.10 -1.18 14.69
N THR A 549 -11.17 -2.12 14.56
CA THR A 549 -11.42 -3.53 14.90
C THR A 549 -11.35 -3.81 16.40
N CYS A 550 -10.82 -2.87 17.21
CA CYS A 550 -10.65 -3.07 18.65
C CYS A 550 -11.01 -1.89 19.57
N VAL A 551 -11.45 -0.75 19.02
CA VAL A 551 -11.99 0.36 19.84
C VAL A 551 -13.29 0.92 19.28
N MET A 552 -14.16 1.41 20.17
CA MET A 552 -15.21 2.37 19.81
C MET A 552 -14.70 3.80 19.99
N HIS A 553 -15.30 4.77 19.31
CA HIS A 553 -15.02 6.17 19.53
C HIS A 553 -16.26 7.07 19.40
N ARG A 554 -16.16 8.30 19.91
CA ARG A 554 -17.15 9.36 19.72
C ARG A 554 -16.50 10.74 19.74
N ALA A 555 -17.06 11.68 19.00
CA ALA A 555 -16.76 13.09 19.15
C ALA A 555 -17.34 13.61 20.48
N CYS A 556 -16.53 14.36 21.22
CA CYS A 556 -16.99 15.11 22.39
C CYS A 556 -17.51 16.47 21.94
N GLY A 557 -18.67 16.86 22.49
CA GLY A 557 -19.19 18.20 22.26
C GLY A 557 -18.38 19.29 22.97
N GLY A 558 -18.84 20.53 22.86
CA GLY A 558 -18.21 21.66 23.51
C GLY A 558 -18.93 22.98 23.29
N SER A 559 -18.44 24.04 23.95
CA SER A 559 -18.98 25.40 23.78
C SER A 559 -18.64 26.02 22.42
N PHE A 560 -17.80 25.36 21.60
CA PHE A 560 -17.44 25.76 20.24
C PHE A 560 -18.56 25.55 19.21
N GLU A 561 -19.47 24.62 19.48
CA GLU A 561 -20.51 24.22 18.54
C GLU A 561 -21.39 25.42 18.14
N GLY A 562 -21.56 25.62 16.84
CA GLY A 562 -22.30 26.75 16.27
C GLY A 562 -21.63 28.12 16.39
N LYS A 563 -20.38 28.20 16.89
CA LYS A 563 -19.64 29.46 17.10
C LYS A 563 -18.27 29.49 16.47
N HIS A 564 -17.59 28.34 16.40
CA HIS A 564 -16.23 28.24 15.90
C HIS A 564 -16.06 27.05 14.97
N VAL A 565 -15.28 27.26 13.91
CA VAL A 565 -14.92 26.22 12.94
C VAL A 565 -14.10 25.14 13.63
N ARG A 566 -14.42 23.90 13.30
CA ARG A 566 -13.70 22.67 13.62
C ARG A 566 -13.61 21.86 12.31
N ASP A 567 -12.53 22.06 11.56
CA ASP A 567 -12.24 21.34 10.32
C ASP A 567 -11.35 20.13 10.62
N MET A 568 -11.91 18.94 10.45
CA MET A 568 -11.29 17.65 10.75
C MET A 568 -11.44 16.77 9.51
N ARG A 569 -10.35 16.15 9.08
CA ARG A 569 -10.29 15.36 7.83
C ARG A 569 -9.79 13.97 8.17
N ARG A 570 -10.44 12.93 7.66
CA ARG A 570 -10.14 11.54 8.00
C ARG A 570 -9.82 10.71 6.77
N ALA A 571 -8.68 10.04 6.77
CA ALA A 571 -8.44 8.91 5.87
C ALA A 571 -8.83 7.61 6.58
N THR A 572 -9.43 6.67 5.85
CA THR A 572 -9.82 5.37 6.39
C THR A 572 -9.24 4.28 5.49
N VAL A 573 -8.72 3.19 6.06
CA VAL A 573 -8.24 2.03 5.30
C VAL A 573 -9.03 0.79 5.66
N TYR A 574 -9.16 -0.15 4.74
CA TYR A 574 -9.86 -1.39 4.98
C TYR A 574 -9.15 -2.29 5.99
N ASP A 575 -9.96 -3.10 6.68
CA ASP A 575 -9.50 -4.20 7.52
C ASP A 575 -8.80 -5.25 6.64
N SER A 576 -7.60 -5.67 7.07
CA SER A 576 -6.77 -6.69 6.42
C SER A 576 -6.70 -8.00 7.20
N SER A 577 -7.44 -8.12 8.31
CA SER A 577 -7.53 -9.34 9.11
C SER A 577 -8.29 -10.45 8.38
N SER A 578 -8.11 -11.68 8.83
CA SER A 578 -8.82 -12.84 8.26
C SER A 578 -10.35 -12.79 8.44
N THR A 579 -10.84 -11.86 9.26
CA THR A 579 -12.26 -11.66 9.55
C THR A 579 -12.82 -10.38 8.95
N ALA A 580 -12.09 -9.69 8.07
CA ALA A 580 -12.44 -8.37 7.52
C ALA A 580 -13.86 -8.26 6.94
N TRP A 581 -14.40 -9.36 6.41
CA TRP A 581 -15.74 -9.42 5.80
C TRP A 581 -16.85 -9.93 6.72
N GLY A 582 -16.54 -10.22 7.99
CA GLY A 582 -17.50 -10.67 8.98
C GLY A 582 -18.18 -11.99 8.61
N LEU A 583 -19.51 -11.97 8.60
CA LEU A 583 -20.38 -13.10 8.24
C LEU A 583 -21.19 -12.83 6.95
N ASN A 584 -20.75 -11.85 6.16
CA ASN A 584 -21.43 -11.44 4.94
C ASN A 584 -21.20 -12.46 3.80
N MET A 585 -22.17 -12.58 2.89
CA MET A 585 -22.05 -13.41 1.69
C MET A 585 -21.38 -12.61 0.57
N ASN A 586 -20.66 -13.28 -0.33
CA ASN A 586 -20.21 -12.65 -1.59
C ASN A 586 -21.38 -12.52 -2.58
N GLU A 587 -21.14 -11.82 -3.71
CA GLU A 587 -22.14 -11.62 -4.78
C GLU A 587 -22.66 -12.93 -5.39
N GLU A 588 -21.92 -14.04 -5.23
CA GLU A 588 -22.29 -15.39 -5.69
C GLU A 588 -23.06 -16.21 -4.63
N GLY A 589 -23.39 -15.62 -3.47
CA GLY A 589 -24.17 -16.28 -2.41
C GLY A 589 -23.40 -17.33 -1.60
N THR A 590 -22.07 -17.37 -1.71
CA THR A 590 -21.20 -18.20 -0.85
C THR A 590 -20.66 -17.37 0.32
N ARG A 591 -20.57 -18.00 1.50
CA ARG A 591 -19.85 -17.41 2.64
C ARG A 591 -18.38 -17.32 2.23
N GLN A 592 -17.80 -16.14 2.28
CA GLN A 592 -16.39 -15.95 1.95
C GLN A 592 -15.53 -16.77 2.93
N ALA A 593 -14.98 -17.87 2.44
CA ALA A 593 -13.87 -18.57 3.05
C ALA A 593 -12.59 -18.02 2.43
N LYS A 594 -11.64 -17.64 3.31
CA LYS A 594 -10.21 -17.36 3.07
C LYS A 594 -9.79 -17.11 1.60
N LEU A 595 -9.47 -15.85 1.29
CA LEU A 595 -8.43 -15.55 0.32
C LEU A 595 -7.10 -15.44 1.07
#